data_AF-E8X0J2-F1
#
_entry.id   AF-E8X0J2-F1
#
_cell.length_a   1.000
_cell.length_b   1.000
_cell.length_c   1.000
_cell.angle_alpha   90.00
_cell.angle_beta   90.00
_cell.angle_gamma   90.00
#
_symmetry.space_group_name_H-M   'P 1'
#
loop_
_entity.id
_entity.type
_entity.pdbx_description
1 polymer ?
#
loop_
_entity_poly.entity_id
_entity_poly.type
_entity_poly.pdbx_seq_one_letter_code
_entity_poly.pdbx_strand_id
1 'polypeptide(L)'
;MPQSILIFRKDIRHLLPELGVVLLLFVAFASCAPSMWTASAYAPYMALLAVLLKVLMPISWVVLISRLVHDESLVGDRQFWTSRPYHWGKLLAAKILFLAVFIYLPFLLVQCYLLKHAGLHPLLALPALGHNLVLLTICVILPITALAAITSNFARLLLSVIGAIIYMLVVSGFVFYFAFLKMQLPHLQADLLAVFFLLPAVALVYQYKTRQTQRSRILLIATPIAAALIVLLPASPFIAGAYPTLSGASAPKLTSLTDQFHPPTAGTLAVVRNLVGINLPTRIEGVAEDSTFVIQGVRVTVTGGGVNYTSPFLSSQGSNPIGAKTPATLLEFSLPQDIFNRIRTTPVDIHLELATERFQMQKPATWKATLLPFSVPGNGICSFSKDDASSPPTCRFPLAPPEVSLVTADVAPRMCPATQAFPGRANLGARGGVLDFDPVITVPLSLRTGDPDPSHNYVLCPGTPLSFVEGTHLPNAILTLDQKQVVLDAFAIRLTPPTEGPAPTPQVQPTSE
;
A
#
# COMPACT_ATOMS: atom_id res chain seq x y z
N MET A 1 37.88 -20.35 20.95
CA MET A 1 36.96 -19.99 19.85
C MET A 1 35.55 -19.94 20.42
N PRO A 2 34.76 -18.87 20.21
CA PRO A 2 33.42 -18.77 20.80
C PRO A 2 32.52 -19.89 20.24
N GLN A 3 31.81 -20.57 21.13
CA GLN A 3 30.94 -21.73 20.85
C GLN A 3 29.93 -21.47 19.73
N SER A 4 29.45 -20.23 19.59
CA SER A 4 28.54 -19.81 18.52
C SER A 4 29.15 -19.97 17.11
N ILE A 5 30.44 -19.68 16.93
CA ILE A 5 31.12 -19.82 15.63
C ILE A 5 31.28 -21.29 15.24
N LEU A 6 31.50 -22.17 16.22
CA LEU A 6 31.60 -23.61 15.96
C LEU A 6 30.26 -24.20 15.51
N ILE A 7 29.16 -23.79 16.16
CA ILE A 7 27.80 -24.17 15.77
C ILE A 7 27.50 -23.65 14.36
N PHE A 8 27.78 -22.37 14.08
CA PHE A 8 27.59 -21.77 12.76
C PHE A 8 28.38 -22.51 11.66
N ARG A 9 29.67 -22.83 11.88
CA ARG A 9 30.49 -23.59 10.92
C ARG A 9 30.00 -25.03 10.71
N LYS A 10 29.38 -25.64 11.72
CA LYS A 10 28.73 -26.96 11.60
C LYS A 10 27.48 -26.84 10.73
N ASP A 11 26.61 -25.88 11.02
CA ASP A 11 25.36 -25.65 10.30
C ASP A 11 25.61 -25.35 8.81
N ILE A 12 26.63 -24.53 8.48
CA ILE A 12 27.01 -24.28 7.07
C ILE A 12 27.29 -25.58 6.32
N ARG A 13 28.16 -26.44 6.88
CA ARG A 13 28.60 -27.66 6.20
C ARG A 13 27.45 -28.64 5.99
N HIS A 14 26.54 -28.71 6.95
CA HIS A 14 25.39 -29.59 6.88
C HIS A 14 24.33 -29.10 5.89
N LEU A 15 24.15 -27.78 5.76
CA LEU A 15 23.11 -27.15 4.95
C LEU A 15 23.62 -26.61 3.59
N LEU A 16 24.79 -27.03 3.13
CA LEU A 16 25.36 -26.61 1.85
C LEU A 16 24.41 -26.75 0.65
N PRO A 17 23.66 -27.87 0.47
CA PRO A 17 22.80 -27.99 -0.70
C PRO A 17 21.61 -27.01 -0.63
N GLU A 18 20.98 -26.83 0.52
CA GLU A 18 19.90 -25.86 0.70
C GLU A 18 20.39 -24.42 0.50
N LEU A 19 21.59 -24.11 1.01
CA LEU A 19 22.25 -22.81 0.78
C LEU A 19 22.49 -22.57 -0.71
N GLY A 20 22.93 -23.59 -1.45
CA GLY A 20 23.11 -23.52 -2.90
C GLY A 20 21.81 -23.13 -3.62
N VAL A 21 20.69 -23.75 -3.25
CA VAL A 21 19.37 -23.44 -3.83
C VAL A 21 18.96 -22.00 -3.52
N VAL A 22 19.07 -21.56 -2.26
CA VAL A 22 18.70 -20.20 -1.86
C VAL A 22 19.52 -19.15 -2.61
N LEU A 23 20.85 -19.34 -2.69
CA LEU A 23 21.73 -18.43 -3.43
C LEU A 23 21.44 -18.43 -4.93
N LEU A 24 21.14 -19.59 -5.51
CA LEU A 24 20.75 -19.69 -6.92
C LEU A 24 19.43 -18.95 -7.20
N LEU A 25 18.44 -19.03 -6.30
CA LEU A 25 17.19 -18.28 -6.42
C LEU A 25 17.42 -16.76 -6.33
N PHE A 26 18.33 -16.30 -5.46
CA PHE A 26 18.72 -14.88 -5.42
C PHE A 26 19.35 -14.42 -6.73
N VAL A 27 20.28 -15.20 -7.30
CA VAL A 27 20.93 -14.88 -8.58
C VAL A 27 19.93 -14.89 -9.74
N ALA A 28 19.04 -15.89 -9.77
CA ALA A 28 17.98 -15.97 -10.78
C ALA A 28 17.06 -14.75 -10.69
N PHE A 29 16.61 -14.38 -9.48
CA PHE A 29 15.75 -13.21 -9.28
C PHE A 29 16.44 -11.91 -9.69
N ALA A 30 17.71 -11.72 -9.30
CA ALA A 30 18.50 -10.54 -9.69
C ALA A 30 18.67 -10.41 -11.21
N SER A 31 18.70 -11.54 -11.93
CA SER A 31 18.83 -11.57 -13.39
C SER A 31 17.50 -11.31 -14.11
N CYS A 32 16.38 -11.77 -13.53
CA CYS A 32 15.06 -11.65 -14.14
C CYS A 32 14.37 -10.32 -13.83
N ALA A 33 14.45 -9.81 -12.59
CA ALA A 33 13.71 -8.63 -12.16
C ALA A 33 13.93 -7.38 -13.05
N PRO A 34 15.15 -7.09 -13.56
CA PRO A 34 15.37 -5.93 -14.41
C PRO A 34 14.56 -5.90 -15.70
N SER A 35 14.14 -7.06 -16.21
CA SER A 35 13.31 -7.10 -17.41
C SER A 35 11.90 -6.54 -17.21
N MET A 36 11.41 -6.46 -15.95
CA MET A 36 10.06 -5.99 -15.62
C MET A 36 9.91 -4.48 -15.77
N TRP A 37 11.00 -3.73 -15.55
CA TRP A 37 10.98 -2.27 -15.66
C TRP A 37 11.53 -1.77 -16.99
N THR A 38 12.11 -2.65 -17.82
CA THR A 38 12.50 -2.33 -19.19
C THR A 38 11.34 -2.74 -20.09
N ALA A 39 10.70 -1.78 -20.77
CA ALA A 39 9.71 -2.07 -21.80
C ALA A 39 10.38 -2.91 -22.91
N SER A 40 10.32 -4.23 -22.75
CA SER A 40 10.94 -5.21 -23.62
C SER A 40 9.87 -6.19 -24.07
N ALA A 41 9.98 -6.71 -25.29
CA ALA A 41 9.01 -7.68 -25.81
C ALA A 41 8.89 -8.96 -24.94
N TYR A 42 9.93 -9.29 -24.16
CA TYR A 42 9.96 -10.46 -23.27
C TYR A 42 9.47 -10.15 -21.84
N ALA A 43 9.10 -8.90 -21.54
CA ALA A 43 8.63 -8.48 -20.24
C ALA A 43 7.52 -9.37 -19.64
N PRO A 44 6.47 -9.82 -20.38
CA PRO A 44 5.42 -10.64 -19.75
C PRO A 44 5.90 -12.01 -19.29
N TYR A 45 6.76 -12.69 -20.08
CA TYR A 45 7.30 -14.00 -19.71
C TYR A 45 8.23 -13.90 -18.51
N MET A 46 9.09 -12.88 -18.50
CA MET A 46 10.00 -12.67 -17.38
C MET A 46 9.28 -12.16 -16.13
N ALA A 47 8.18 -11.41 -16.28
CA ALA A 47 7.33 -11.01 -15.15
C ALA A 47 6.72 -12.24 -14.46
N LEU A 48 6.22 -13.22 -15.22
CA LEU A 48 5.72 -14.47 -14.65
C LEU A 48 6.82 -15.22 -13.88
N LEU A 49 8.02 -15.33 -14.47
CA LEU A 49 9.16 -15.97 -13.82
C LEU A 49 9.58 -15.22 -12.55
N ALA A 50 9.63 -13.89 -12.58
CA ALA A 50 9.94 -13.06 -11.41
C ALA A 50 8.90 -13.25 -10.29
N VAL A 51 7.61 -13.30 -10.64
CA VAL A 51 6.53 -13.61 -9.67
C VAL A 51 6.72 -15.00 -9.07
N LEU A 52 7.03 -16.01 -9.89
CA LEU A 52 7.31 -17.37 -9.40
C LEU A 52 8.52 -17.38 -8.46
N LEU A 53 9.59 -16.66 -8.79
CA LEU A 53 10.79 -16.54 -7.94
C LEU A 53 10.49 -15.84 -6.61
N LYS A 54 9.64 -14.81 -6.60
CA LYS A 54 9.16 -14.15 -5.36
C LYS A 54 8.41 -15.13 -4.44
N VAL A 55 7.78 -16.17 -4.98
CA VAL A 55 7.10 -17.22 -4.21
C VAL A 55 8.05 -18.34 -3.79
N LEU A 56 8.91 -18.82 -4.70
CA LEU A 56 9.86 -19.89 -4.44
C LEU A 56 10.91 -19.50 -3.38
N MET A 57 11.28 -18.22 -3.30
CA MET A 57 12.28 -17.76 -2.36
C MET A 57 11.84 -17.93 -0.88
N PRO A 58 10.66 -17.44 -0.44
CA PRO A 58 10.12 -17.79 0.89
C PRO A 58 10.00 -19.29 1.14
N ILE A 59 9.58 -20.09 0.15
CA ILE A 59 9.48 -21.55 0.30
C ILE A 59 10.85 -22.17 0.59
N SER A 60 11.89 -21.74 -0.14
CA SER A 60 13.26 -22.20 0.10
C SER A 60 13.75 -21.80 1.49
N TRP A 61 13.36 -20.62 1.99
CA TRP A 61 13.68 -20.18 3.35
C TRP A 61 12.95 -21.01 4.41
N VAL A 62 11.69 -21.41 4.18
CA VAL A 62 10.98 -22.35 5.07
C VAL A 62 11.79 -23.64 5.20
N VAL A 63 12.25 -24.21 4.09
CA VAL A 63 13.08 -25.43 4.10
C VAL A 63 14.39 -25.19 4.84
N LEU A 64 15.15 -24.16 4.48
CA LEU A 64 16.44 -23.85 5.10
C LEU A 64 16.31 -23.60 6.61
N ILE A 65 15.38 -22.73 7.02
CA ILE A 65 15.14 -22.38 8.43
C ILE A 65 14.65 -23.58 9.21
N SER A 66 13.76 -24.40 8.63
CA SER A 66 13.27 -25.60 9.30
C SER A 66 14.39 -26.57 9.64
N ARG A 67 15.28 -26.84 8.67
CA ARG A 67 16.43 -27.73 8.85
C ARG A 67 17.40 -27.14 9.87
N LEU A 68 17.70 -25.85 9.74
CA LEU A 68 18.56 -25.12 10.67
C LEU A 68 18.09 -25.22 12.14
N VAL A 69 16.77 -25.17 12.38
CA VAL A 69 16.17 -25.25 13.72
C VAL A 69 15.98 -26.71 14.16
N HIS A 70 15.55 -27.61 13.28
CA HIS A 70 15.25 -29.01 13.62
C HIS A 70 16.50 -29.87 13.79
N ASP A 71 17.65 -29.49 13.21
CA ASP A 71 18.94 -30.14 13.48
C ASP A 71 19.32 -30.10 14.98
N GLU A 72 18.77 -29.13 15.72
CA GLU A 72 18.88 -29.00 17.17
C GLU A 72 17.48 -28.85 17.77
N SER A 73 16.64 -29.88 17.56
CA SER A 73 15.22 -29.83 17.89
C SER A 73 14.94 -29.43 19.35
N LEU A 74 14.16 -28.35 19.52
CA LEU A 74 13.66 -27.87 20.81
C LEU A 74 12.53 -28.73 21.39
N VAL A 75 11.88 -29.52 20.55
CA VAL A 75 10.63 -30.22 20.84
C VAL A 75 10.72 -31.68 20.41
N GLY A 76 10.19 -32.57 21.25
CA GLY A 76 10.17 -34.01 21.01
C GLY A 76 11.29 -34.73 21.77
N ASP A 77 11.53 -36.00 21.38
CA ASP A 77 12.36 -36.93 22.16
C ASP A 77 13.85 -36.86 21.79
N ARG A 78 14.19 -36.11 20.72
CA ARG A 78 15.56 -35.95 20.21
C ARG A 78 16.28 -34.73 20.80
N GLN A 79 16.03 -34.41 22.07
CA GLN A 79 16.67 -33.27 22.76
C GLN A 79 18.12 -33.57 23.14
N PHE A 80 18.99 -33.78 22.16
CA PHE A 80 20.38 -34.21 22.35
C PHE A 80 21.25 -33.20 23.12
N TRP A 81 20.82 -31.95 23.21
CA TRP A 81 21.56 -30.91 23.93
C TRP A 81 21.33 -30.86 25.44
N THR A 82 20.44 -31.69 26.00
CA THR A 82 20.21 -31.74 27.46
C THR A 82 21.41 -32.35 28.17
N SER A 83 22.12 -33.24 27.47
CA SER A 83 23.32 -33.91 27.95
C SER A 83 24.61 -33.13 27.66
N ARG A 84 24.54 -31.99 26.95
CA ARG A 84 25.70 -31.15 26.64
C ARG A 84 25.54 -29.73 27.20
N PRO A 85 26.59 -29.10 27.74
CA PRO A 85 26.52 -27.77 28.34
C PRO A 85 26.44 -26.66 27.28
N TYR A 86 25.34 -26.60 26.53
CA TYR A 86 25.05 -25.51 25.61
C TYR A 86 24.23 -24.42 26.31
N HIS A 87 24.77 -23.20 26.32
CA HIS A 87 24.00 -22.03 26.77
C HIS A 87 23.03 -21.61 25.66
N TRP A 88 21.74 -21.54 25.97
CA TRP A 88 20.65 -21.22 25.01
C TRP A 88 20.94 -19.94 24.19
N GLY A 89 21.52 -18.91 24.83
CA GLY A 89 21.83 -17.65 24.15
C GLY A 89 22.91 -17.78 23.06
N LYS A 90 23.90 -18.66 23.26
CA LYS A 90 24.97 -18.89 22.29
C LYS A 90 24.47 -19.67 21.07
N LEU A 91 23.54 -20.59 21.32
CA LEU A 91 22.83 -21.33 20.29
C LEU A 91 21.96 -20.40 19.45
N LEU A 92 21.08 -19.61 20.09
CA LEU A 92 20.24 -18.63 19.40
C LEU A 92 21.08 -17.62 18.59
N ALA A 93 22.17 -17.11 19.17
CA ALA A 93 23.10 -16.22 18.47
C ALA A 93 23.73 -16.87 17.22
N ALA A 94 24.06 -18.16 17.26
CA ALA A 94 24.57 -18.88 16.09
C ALA A 94 23.51 -18.97 14.98
N LYS A 95 22.24 -19.21 15.32
CA LYS A 95 21.13 -19.23 14.36
C LYS A 95 20.87 -17.85 13.76
N ILE A 96 20.87 -16.80 14.59
CA ILE A 96 20.73 -15.41 14.12
C ILE A 96 21.87 -15.06 13.16
N LEU A 97 23.11 -15.41 13.48
CA LEU A 97 24.27 -15.19 12.61
C LEU A 97 24.12 -15.94 11.28
N PHE A 98 23.59 -17.17 11.30
CA PHE A 98 23.29 -17.93 10.08
C PHE A 98 22.29 -17.21 9.17
N LEU A 99 21.17 -16.75 9.73
CA LEU A 99 20.16 -16.01 8.96
C LEU A 99 20.71 -14.67 8.44
N ALA A 100 21.51 -13.97 9.25
CA ALA A 100 22.21 -12.74 8.86
C ALA A 100 23.08 -12.94 7.61
N VAL A 101 23.90 -13.99 7.60
CA VAL A 101 24.86 -14.24 6.52
C VAL A 101 24.21 -14.80 5.25
N PHE A 102 23.21 -15.68 5.37
CA PHE A 102 22.71 -16.45 4.23
C PHE A 102 21.32 -16.04 3.73
N ILE A 103 20.61 -15.21 4.47
CA ILE A 103 19.31 -14.65 4.03
C ILE A 103 19.39 -13.14 3.91
N TYR A 104 19.69 -12.44 5.00
CA TYR A 104 19.65 -10.97 5.00
C TYR A 104 20.74 -10.34 4.13
N LEU A 105 21.99 -10.82 4.22
CA LEU A 105 23.08 -10.28 3.42
C LEU A 105 22.86 -10.49 1.91
N PRO A 106 22.55 -11.69 1.39
CA PRO A 106 22.26 -11.88 -0.03
C PRO A 106 21.06 -11.07 -0.50
N PHE A 107 19.99 -11.00 0.30
CA PHE A 107 18.82 -10.18 -0.03
C PHE A 107 19.19 -8.69 -0.13
N LEU A 108 19.93 -8.16 0.82
CA LEU A 108 20.42 -6.77 0.78
C LEU A 108 21.34 -6.51 -0.42
N LEU A 109 22.25 -7.45 -0.74
CA LEU A 109 23.13 -7.35 -1.90
C LEU A 109 22.35 -7.34 -3.22
N VAL A 110 21.34 -8.22 -3.34
CA VAL A 110 20.44 -8.25 -4.50
C VAL A 110 19.68 -6.93 -4.61
N GLN A 111 19.18 -6.38 -3.51
CA GLN A 111 18.49 -5.09 -3.55
C GLN A 111 19.41 -3.95 -3.98
N CYS A 112 20.61 -3.86 -3.42
CA CYS A 112 21.61 -2.88 -3.84
C CYS A 112 21.98 -3.03 -5.31
N TYR A 113 22.11 -4.26 -5.80
CA TYR A 113 22.35 -4.56 -7.21
C TYR A 113 21.20 -4.07 -8.09
N LEU A 114 19.95 -4.40 -7.74
CA LEU A 114 18.76 -4.01 -8.49
C LEU A 114 18.59 -2.49 -8.55
N LEU A 115 18.77 -1.79 -7.43
CA LEU A 115 18.76 -0.33 -7.39
C LEU A 115 19.81 0.26 -8.33
N LYS A 116 21.07 -0.20 -8.22
CA LYS A 116 22.16 0.25 -9.08
C LYS A 116 21.86 -0.02 -10.56
N HIS A 117 21.33 -1.19 -10.88
CA HIS A 117 20.96 -1.57 -12.25
C HIS A 117 19.81 -0.73 -12.81
N ALA A 118 18.89 -0.27 -11.95
CA ALA A 118 17.83 0.67 -12.34
C ALA A 118 18.34 2.11 -12.52
N GLY A 119 19.62 2.38 -12.23
CA GLY A 119 20.23 3.71 -12.25
C GLY A 119 20.08 4.48 -10.93
N LEU A 120 19.50 3.86 -9.91
CA LEU A 120 19.21 4.48 -8.61
C LEU A 120 20.40 4.28 -7.66
N HIS A 121 20.70 5.30 -6.84
CA HIS A 121 21.84 5.22 -5.92
C HIS A 121 21.50 4.45 -4.62
N PRO A 122 22.10 3.28 -4.34
CA PRO A 122 21.69 2.43 -3.21
C PRO A 122 21.91 3.08 -1.83
N LEU A 123 22.95 3.92 -1.69
CA LEU A 123 23.27 4.54 -0.40
C LEU A 123 22.20 5.55 0.05
N LEU A 124 21.50 6.18 -0.90
CA LEU A 124 20.41 7.10 -0.58
C LEU A 124 19.15 6.35 -0.13
N ALA A 125 19.03 5.06 -0.49
CA ALA A 125 17.90 4.21 -0.15
C ALA A 125 18.12 3.38 1.14
N LEU A 126 19.23 3.57 1.87
CA LEU A 126 19.57 2.76 3.05
C LEU A 126 18.47 2.72 4.13
N PRO A 127 17.81 3.84 4.51
CA PRO A 127 16.73 3.79 5.49
C PRO A 127 15.56 2.93 5.02
N ALA A 128 15.20 3.05 3.73
CA ALA A 128 14.11 2.29 3.13
C ALA A 128 14.47 0.79 3.02
N LEU A 129 15.70 0.46 2.63
CA LEU A 129 16.22 -0.91 2.62
C LEU A 129 16.19 -1.51 4.04
N GLY A 130 16.63 -0.75 5.05
CA GLY A 130 16.56 -1.15 6.45
C GLY A 130 15.13 -1.42 6.91
N HIS A 131 14.19 -0.54 6.58
CA HIS A 131 12.77 -0.75 6.84
C HIS A 131 12.26 -2.03 6.15
N ASN A 132 12.66 -2.30 4.92
CA ASN A 132 12.27 -3.50 4.20
C ASN A 132 12.85 -4.79 4.82
N LEU A 133 14.07 -4.74 5.36
CA LEU A 133 14.64 -5.85 6.15
C LEU A 133 13.87 -6.09 7.46
N VAL A 134 13.40 -5.02 8.11
CA VAL A 134 12.52 -5.13 9.29
C VAL A 134 11.20 -5.79 8.90
N LEU A 135 10.56 -5.37 7.80
CA LEU A 135 9.34 -6.01 7.29
C LEU A 135 9.57 -7.47 6.93
N LEU A 136 10.69 -7.80 6.25
CA LEU A 136 11.08 -9.19 5.94
C LEU A 136 11.20 -10.02 7.23
N THR A 137 11.80 -9.45 8.25
CA THR A 137 11.96 -10.10 9.57
C THR A 137 10.59 -10.39 10.17
N ILE A 138 9.73 -9.38 10.28
CA ILE A 138 8.44 -9.45 10.96
C ILE A 138 7.46 -10.35 10.21
N CYS A 139 7.38 -10.21 8.89
CA CYS A 139 6.36 -10.88 8.09
C CYS A 139 6.75 -12.29 7.66
N VAL A 140 8.05 -12.60 7.54
CA VAL A 140 8.52 -13.87 6.95
C VAL A 140 9.43 -14.64 7.89
N ILE A 141 10.59 -14.08 8.26
CA ILE A 141 11.64 -14.85 8.95
C ILE A 141 11.24 -15.21 10.38
N LEU A 142 10.68 -14.26 11.12
CA LEU A 142 10.30 -14.46 12.52
C LEU A 142 9.13 -15.45 12.66
N PRO A 143 8.03 -15.38 11.88
CA PRO A 143 6.98 -16.39 11.91
C PRO A 143 7.49 -17.80 11.57
N ILE A 144 8.33 -17.94 10.53
CA ILE A 144 8.88 -19.24 10.13
C ILE A 144 9.77 -19.82 11.23
N THR A 145 10.70 -19.02 11.77
CA THR A 145 11.59 -19.46 12.85
C THR A 145 10.83 -19.82 14.12
N ALA A 146 9.81 -19.05 14.49
CA ALA A 146 8.96 -19.33 15.65
C ALA A 146 8.16 -20.63 15.48
N LEU A 147 7.56 -20.86 14.30
CA LEU A 147 6.86 -22.11 13.98
C LEU A 147 7.83 -23.31 13.95
N ALA A 148 9.02 -23.14 13.38
CA ALA A 148 10.05 -24.17 13.38
C ALA A 148 10.47 -24.54 14.81
N ALA A 149 10.55 -23.56 15.71
CA ALA A 149 10.95 -23.76 17.11
C ALA A 149 9.93 -24.53 17.96
N ILE A 150 8.64 -24.54 17.58
CA ILE A 150 7.56 -25.22 18.32
C ILE A 150 7.10 -26.54 17.68
N THR A 151 7.69 -26.91 16.55
CA THR A 151 7.40 -28.14 15.80
C THR A 151 8.56 -29.12 15.91
N SER A 152 8.25 -30.42 15.91
CA SER A 152 9.26 -31.45 16.14
C SER A 152 9.87 -32.02 14.86
N ASN A 153 9.24 -31.78 13.70
CA ASN A 153 9.71 -32.27 12.41
C ASN A 153 9.13 -31.41 11.26
N PHE A 154 9.67 -31.63 10.06
CA PHE A 154 9.30 -30.88 8.87
C PHE A 154 7.82 -31.04 8.47
N ALA A 155 7.25 -32.25 8.55
CA ALA A 155 5.85 -32.49 8.18
C ALA A 155 4.88 -31.69 9.08
N ARG A 156 5.13 -31.68 10.39
CA ARG A 156 4.35 -30.87 11.36
C ARG A 156 4.55 -29.38 11.13
N LEU A 157 5.75 -28.94 10.75
CA LEU A 157 5.98 -27.55 10.35
C LEU A 157 5.17 -27.17 9.13
N LEU A 158 5.21 -27.96 8.05
CA LEU A 158 4.47 -27.67 6.83
C LEU A 158 2.96 -27.58 7.10
N LEU A 159 2.41 -28.52 7.87
CA LEU A 159 1.01 -28.48 8.30
C LEU A 159 0.71 -27.23 9.15
N SER A 160 1.63 -26.83 10.04
CA SER A 160 1.49 -25.63 10.86
C SER A 160 1.56 -24.34 10.04
N VAL A 161 2.41 -24.28 9.01
CA VAL A 161 2.50 -23.14 8.09
C VAL A 161 1.21 -23.01 7.27
N ILE A 162 0.72 -24.12 6.71
CA ILE A 162 -0.56 -24.13 5.97
C ILE A 162 -1.71 -23.71 6.89
N GLY A 163 -1.78 -24.29 8.10
CA GLY A 163 -2.77 -23.92 9.11
C GLY A 163 -2.68 -22.44 9.50
N ALA A 164 -1.48 -21.89 9.67
CA ALA A 164 -1.26 -20.48 9.96
C ALA A 164 -1.70 -19.58 8.80
N ILE A 165 -1.44 -19.95 7.54
CA ILE A 165 -1.90 -19.20 6.37
C ILE A 165 -3.43 -19.18 6.31
N ILE A 166 -4.09 -20.34 6.43
CA ILE A 166 -5.56 -20.43 6.42
C ILE A 166 -6.13 -19.60 7.58
N TYR A 167 -5.55 -19.72 8.76
CA TYR A 167 -5.98 -18.96 9.92
C TYR A 167 -5.84 -17.44 9.73
N MET A 168 -4.70 -16.98 9.20
CA MET A 168 -4.48 -15.58 8.84
C MET A 168 -5.51 -15.09 7.82
N LEU A 169 -5.80 -15.88 6.78
CA LEU A 169 -6.80 -15.54 5.76
C LEU A 169 -8.21 -15.41 6.33
N VAL A 170 -8.61 -16.33 7.22
CA VAL A 170 -9.92 -16.28 7.91
C VAL A 170 -10.01 -15.04 8.79
N VAL A 171 -8.98 -14.78 9.61
CA VAL A 171 -8.93 -13.61 10.48
C VAL A 171 -8.92 -12.32 9.66
N SER A 172 -8.11 -12.22 8.60
CA SER A 172 -8.06 -11.04 7.74
C SER A 172 -9.38 -10.84 7.00
N GLY A 173 -10.03 -11.91 6.53
CA GLY A 173 -11.33 -11.85 5.89
C GLY A 173 -12.42 -11.35 6.83
N PHE A 174 -12.40 -11.81 8.08
CA PHE A 174 -13.29 -11.32 9.14
C PHE A 174 -13.04 -9.83 9.41
N VAL A 175 -11.79 -9.43 9.64
CA VAL A 175 -11.42 -8.03 9.86
C VAL A 175 -11.84 -7.16 8.68
N PHE A 176 -11.54 -7.58 7.45
CA PHE A 176 -11.94 -6.88 6.24
C PHE A 176 -13.46 -6.73 6.16
N TYR A 177 -14.22 -7.78 6.44
CA TYR A 177 -15.69 -7.71 6.45
C TYR A 177 -16.23 -6.63 7.40
N PHE A 178 -15.68 -6.54 8.62
CA PHE A 178 -16.15 -5.60 9.66
C PHE A 178 -15.51 -4.20 9.62
N ALA A 179 -14.33 -4.05 9.01
CA ALA A 179 -13.55 -2.82 9.03
C ALA A 179 -13.34 -2.18 7.66
N PHE A 180 -13.85 -2.77 6.56
CA PHE A 180 -13.61 -2.28 5.19
C PHE A 180 -13.85 -0.79 4.99
N LEU A 181 -14.91 -0.26 5.61
CA LEU A 181 -15.30 1.14 5.48
C LEU A 181 -14.87 2.00 6.65
N LYS A 182 -14.37 1.40 7.73
CA LYS A 182 -13.93 2.17 8.89
C LYS A 182 -12.61 2.84 8.55
N MET A 183 -12.47 4.10 8.98
CA MET A 183 -11.18 4.74 8.98
C MET A 183 -10.22 3.95 9.87
N GLN A 184 -9.02 3.71 9.36
CA GLN A 184 -7.97 2.99 10.09
C GLN A 184 -7.49 3.84 11.28
N LEU A 185 -7.07 3.18 12.36
CA LEU A 185 -6.46 3.88 13.49
C LEU A 185 -5.20 4.64 13.04
N PRO A 186 -4.94 5.83 13.60
CA PRO A 186 -3.63 6.47 13.46
C PRO A 186 -2.54 5.47 13.84
N HIS A 187 -1.48 5.38 13.04
CA HIS A 187 -0.33 4.48 13.27
C HIS A 187 -0.66 2.97 13.29
N LEU A 188 -1.84 2.53 12.80
CA LEU A 188 -2.25 1.13 12.79
C LEU A 188 -1.18 0.18 12.24
N GLN A 189 -0.49 0.57 11.17
CA GLN A 189 0.58 -0.23 10.59
C GLN A 189 1.72 -0.48 11.58
N ALA A 190 2.16 0.54 12.32
CA ALA A 190 3.21 0.41 13.32
C ALA A 190 2.78 -0.49 14.48
N ASP A 191 1.54 -0.34 14.96
CA ASP A 191 0.98 -1.17 16.03
C ASP A 191 0.87 -2.64 15.63
N LEU A 192 0.39 -2.90 14.40
CA LEU A 192 0.34 -4.26 13.85
C LEU A 192 1.74 -4.85 13.73
N LEU A 193 2.69 -4.12 13.17
CA LEU A 193 4.09 -4.57 13.08
C LEU A 193 4.68 -4.85 14.47
N ALA A 194 4.39 -4.02 15.47
CA ALA A 194 4.82 -4.24 16.85
C ALA A 194 4.25 -5.55 17.42
N VAL A 195 2.97 -5.85 17.20
CA VAL A 195 2.35 -7.12 17.65
C VAL A 195 2.94 -8.33 16.94
N PHE A 196 3.08 -8.27 15.61
CA PHE A 196 3.68 -9.34 14.81
C PHE A 196 5.18 -9.54 15.08
N PHE A 197 5.86 -8.54 15.66
CA PHE A 197 7.23 -8.67 16.13
C PHE A 197 7.30 -9.22 17.57
N LEU A 198 6.65 -8.55 18.51
CA LEU A 198 6.84 -8.78 19.95
C LEU A 198 6.36 -10.16 20.37
N LEU A 199 5.14 -10.58 19.98
CA LEU A 199 4.58 -11.85 20.44
C LEU A 199 5.35 -13.07 19.90
N PRO A 200 5.66 -13.16 18.58
CA PRO A 200 6.51 -14.24 18.08
C PRO A 200 7.94 -14.20 18.60
N ALA A 201 8.55 -13.02 18.78
CA ALA A 201 9.89 -12.90 19.34
C ALA A 201 9.95 -13.38 20.80
N VAL A 202 8.96 -12.99 21.62
CA VAL A 202 8.83 -13.46 23.00
C VAL A 202 8.60 -14.97 23.01
N ALA A 203 7.72 -15.50 22.16
CA ALA A 203 7.48 -16.94 22.06
C ALA A 203 8.77 -17.70 21.69
N LEU A 204 9.55 -17.19 20.73
CA LEU A 204 10.82 -17.78 20.31
C LEU A 204 11.86 -17.76 21.44
N VAL A 205 12.10 -16.62 22.07
CA VAL A 205 13.07 -16.50 23.17
C VAL A 205 12.64 -17.36 24.36
N TYR A 206 11.35 -17.33 24.71
CA TYR A 206 10.79 -18.14 25.78
C TYR A 206 10.94 -19.64 25.49
N GLN A 207 10.74 -20.06 24.23
CA GLN A 207 10.93 -21.44 23.78
C GLN A 207 12.40 -21.90 23.93
N TYR A 208 13.36 -21.08 23.53
CA TYR A 208 14.79 -21.38 23.69
C TYR A 208 15.24 -21.41 25.16
N LYS A 209 14.66 -20.56 26.01
CA LYS A 209 15.02 -20.46 27.43
C LYS A 209 14.37 -21.54 28.29
N THR A 210 13.06 -21.75 28.17
CA THR A 210 12.26 -22.56 29.11
C THR A 210 11.72 -23.86 28.52
N ARG A 211 11.74 -24.01 27.19
CA ARG A 211 11.24 -25.19 26.46
C ARG A 211 9.75 -25.50 26.65
N GLN A 212 8.98 -24.58 27.22
CA GLN A 212 7.55 -24.77 27.46
C GLN A 212 6.73 -24.49 26.18
N THR A 213 6.66 -25.49 25.32
CA THR A 213 6.01 -25.44 24.00
C THR A 213 4.57 -24.97 24.02
N GLN A 214 3.79 -25.38 25.03
CA GLN A 214 2.37 -25.03 25.13
C GLN A 214 2.15 -23.52 25.25
N ARG A 215 2.93 -22.84 26.11
CA ARG A 215 2.83 -21.39 26.27
C ARG A 215 3.29 -20.64 25.02
N SER A 216 4.36 -21.11 24.38
CA SER A 216 4.85 -20.54 23.11
C SER A 216 3.80 -20.66 21.99
N ARG A 217 3.09 -21.81 21.92
CA ARG A 217 1.98 -22.02 20.97
C ARG A 217 0.82 -21.06 21.22
N ILE A 218 0.42 -20.87 22.48
CA ILE A 218 -0.65 -19.94 22.84
C ILE A 218 -0.29 -18.52 22.41
N LEU A 219 0.95 -18.07 22.64
CA LEU A 219 1.40 -16.75 22.20
C LEU A 219 1.33 -16.56 20.67
N LEU A 220 1.72 -17.58 19.91
CA LEU A 220 1.65 -17.51 18.44
C LEU A 220 0.20 -17.49 17.92
N ILE A 221 -0.71 -18.27 18.53
CA ILE A 221 -2.14 -18.25 18.21
C ILE A 221 -2.75 -16.89 18.58
N ALA A 222 -2.35 -16.30 19.71
CA ALA A 222 -2.86 -15.01 20.17
C ALA A 222 -2.44 -13.83 19.27
N THR A 223 -1.37 -13.98 18.47
CA THR A 223 -0.81 -12.88 17.65
C THR A 223 -1.82 -12.30 16.65
N PRO A 224 -2.41 -13.08 15.73
CA PRO A 224 -3.42 -12.55 14.80
C PRO A 224 -4.73 -12.15 15.48
N ILE A 225 -5.09 -12.77 16.62
CA ILE A 225 -6.27 -12.34 17.40
C ILE A 225 -6.03 -10.93 17.95
N ALA A 226 -4.88 -10.68 18.57
CA ALA A 226 -4.52 -9.37 19.07
C ALA A 226 -4.50 -8.33 17.95
N ALA A 227 -3.92 -8.66 16.79
CA ALA A 227 -3.94 -7.82 15.60
C ALA A 227 -5.38 -7.52 15.13
N ALA A 228 -6.25 -8.52 15.07
CA ALA A 228 -7.65 -8.33 14.69
C ALA A 228 -8.40 -7.46 15.69
N LEU A 229 -8.18 -7.65 16.99
CA LEU A 229 -8.79 -6.82 18.03
C LEU A 229 -8.39 -5.35 17.87
N ILE A 230 -7.11 -5.05 17.59
CA ILE A 230 -6.63 -3.68 17.32
C ILE A 230 -7.39 -3.04 16.16
N VAL A 231 -7.55 -3.76 15.04
CA VAL A 231 -8.27 -3.21 13.87
C VAL A 231 -9.76 -3.00 14.15
N LEU A 232 -10.36 -3.80 15.04
CA LEU A 232 -11.77 -3.72 15.39
C LEU A 232 -12.08 -2.67 16.47
N LEU A 233 -11.06 -2.09 17.12
CA LEU A 233 -11.25 -1.02 18.10
C LEU A 233 -11.97 0.19 17.47
N PRO A 234 -12.82 0.89 18.25
CA PRO A 234 -13.44 2.12 17.77
C PRO A 234 -12.38 3.19 17.54
N ALA A 235 -12.24 3.66 16.29
CA ALA A 235 -11.22 4.63 15.91
C ALA A 235 -11.53 6.07 16.40
N SER A 236 -12.80 6.40 16.66
CA SER A 236 -13.25 7.77 16.99
C SER A 236 -12.44 8.50 18.09
N PRO A 237 -12.17 7.92 19.28
CA PRO A 237 -11.39 8.61 20.31
C PRO A 237 -9.93 8.84 19.90
N PHE A 238 -9.33 7.89 19.17
CA PHE A 238 -7.96 8.01 18.69
C PHE A 238 -7.83 9.05 17.57
N ILE A 239 -8.83 9.11 16.68
CA ILE A 239 -8.90 10.10 15.60
C ILE A 239 -9.06 11.51 16.20
N ALA A 240 -9.92 11.71 17.19
CA ALA A 240 -10.10 13.01 17.82
C ALA A 240 -8.79 13.54 18.45
N GLY A 241 -7.96 12.66 19.02
CA GLY A 241 -6.64 13.03 19.54
C GLY A 241 -5.60 13.29 18.45
N ALA A 242 -5.62 12.52 17.36
CA ALA A 242 -4.64 12.63 16.28
C ALA A 242 -4.95 13.74 15.26
N TYR A 243 -6.20 14.20 15.19
CA TYR A 243 -6.67 15.23 14.26
C TYR A 243 -7.36 16.37 15.02
N PRO A 244 -6.62 17.40 15.47
CA PRO A 244 -7.22 18.55 16.14
C PRO A 244 -8.06 19.40 15.17
N THR A 245 -9.13 20.02 15.68
CA THR A 245 -9.95 20.96 14.91
C THR A 245 -9.19 22.27 14.68
N LEU A 246 -9.06 22.69 13.42
CA LEU A 246 -8.48 23.99 13.10
C LEU A 246 -9.46 25.11 13.49
N SER A 247 -9.03 26.01 14.37
CA SER A 247 -9.83 27.15 14.83
C SER A 247 -9.13 28.46 14.46
N GLY A 248 -9.87 29.43 13.92
CA GLY A 248 -9.36 30.78 13.60
C GLY A 248 -9.98 31.38 12.33
N ALA A 249 -9.80 32.69 12.15
CA ALA A 249 -10.33 33.43 10.99
C ALA A 249 -9.71 32.99 9.64
N SER A 250 -8.53 32.36 9.69
CA SER A 250 -7.80 31.82 8.53
C SER A 250 -7.88 30.30 8.41
N ALA A 251 -8.78 29.65 9.15
CA ALA A 251 -8.98 28.21 9.01
C ALA A 251 -9.67 27.91 7.66
N PRO A 252 -9.25 26.86 6.93
CA PRO A 252 -9.92 26.46 5.71
C PRO A 252 -11.39 26.19 5.98
N LYS A 253 -12.26 26.67 5.09
CA LYS A 253 -13.69 26.39 5.14
C LYS A 253 -14.06 25.60 3.90
N LEU A 254 -14.92 24.61 4.08
CA LEU A 254 -15.54 23.94 2.97
C LEU A 254 -16.83 24.67 2.65
N THR A 255 -17.00 25.03 1.39
CA THR A 255 -18.20 25.69 0.88
C THR A 255 -18.92 24.70 -0.02
N SER A 256 -20.23 24.56 0.20
CA SER A 256 -21.09 23.74 -0.64
C SER A 256 -21.31 24.37 -2.00
N LEU A 257 -21.33 23.54 -3.05
CA LEU A 257 -21.71 23.93 -4.40
C LEU A 257 -22.96 23.17 -4.90
N THR A 258 -23.78 22.69 -3.96
CA THR A 258 -25.04 21.97 -4.19
C THR A 258 -25.93 22.67 -5.23
N ASP A 259 -26.00 24.00 -5.21
CA ASP A 259 -26.85 24.77 -6.14
C ASP A 259 -26.32 24.80 -7.58
N GLN A 260 -25.01 24.58 -7.77
CA GLN A 260 -24.35 24.71 -9.08
C GLN A 260 -24.16 23.38 -9.80
N PHE A 261 -24.16 22.26 -9.06
CA PHE A 261 -23.86 20.95 -9.62
C PHE A 261 -24.93 19.93 -9.22
N HIS A 262 -25.73 19.51 -10.19
CA HIS A 262 -26.76 18.49 -10.02
C HIS A 262 -26.32 17.26 -10.82
N PRO A 263 -25.88 16.17 -10.17
CA PRO A 263 -25.56 14.96 -10.89
C PRO A 263 -26.82 14.38 -11.55
N PRO A 264 -26.67 13.55 -12.60
CA PRO A 264 -27.82 12.95 -13.28
C PRO A 264 -28.65 12.12 -12.30
N THR A 265 -29.95 12.41 -12.20
CA THR A 265 -30.88 11.65 -11.35
C THR A 265 -31.37 10.35 -12.00
N ALA A 266 -31.05 10.14 -13.27
CA ALA A 266 -31.38 8.91 -13.99
C ALA A 266 -30.49 7.73 -13.54
N GLY A 267 -31.08 6.55 -13.41
CA GLY A 267 -30.37 5.30 -13.08
C GLY A 267 -30.78 4.68 -11.75
N THR A 268 -30.25 3.48 -11.49
CA THR A 268 -30.51 2.71 -10.28
C THR A 268 -29.54 3.13 -9.17
N LEU A 269 -30.03 3.24 -7.92
CA LEU A 269 -29.18 3.56 -6.78
C LEU A 269 -28.04 2.55 -6.65
N ALA A 270 -26.80 3.06 -6.57
CA ALA A 270 -25.62 2.23 -6.34
C ALA A 270 -25.58 1.84 -4.86
N VAL A 271 -26.14 0.67 -4.54
CA VAL A 271 -26.16 0.13 -3.17
C VAL A 271 -25.08 -0.94 -3.03
N VAL A 272 -24.12 -0.71 -2.13
CA VAL A 272 -23.06 -1.68 -1.82
C VAL A 272 -23.13 -2.02 -0.34
N ARG A 273 -23.40 -3.29 0.00
CA ARG A 273 -23.53 -3.77 1.40
C ARG A 273 -24.52 -2.93 2.25
N ASN A 274 -25.71 -2.65 1.72
CA ASN A 274 -26.74 -1.81 2.36
C ASN A 274 -26.29 -0.38 2.65
N LEU A 275 -25.36 0.15 1.85
CA LEU A 275 -24.92 1.53 1.93
C LEU A 275 -25.15 2.22 0.60
N VAL A 276 -25.56 3.48 0.68
CA VAL A 276 -25.78 4.37 -0.47
C VAL A 276 -24.66 5.40 -0.47
N GLY A 277 -23.90 5.47 -1.56
CA GLY A 277 -22.91 6.52 -1.78
C GLY A 277 -23.57 7.86 -2.11
N ILE A 278 -23.05 8.94 -1.56
CA ILE A 278 -23.52 10.30 -1.76
C ILE A 278 -22.33 11.17 -2.15
N ASN A 279 -22.50 11.93 -3.24
CA ASN A 279 -21.50 12.83 -3.78
C ASN A 279 -21.92 14.28 -3.57
N LEU A 280 -21.33 14.95 -2.58
CA LEU A 280 -21.58 16.37 -2.34
C LEU A 280 -20.55 17.22 -3.09
N PRO A 281 -20.99 18.12 -4.00
CA PRO A 281 -20.08 19.05 -4.64
C PRO A 281 -19.57 20.07 -3.61
N THR A 282 -18.26 20.12 -3.43
CA THR A 282 -17.62 20.96 -2.42
C THR A 282 -16.44 21.71 -3.02
N ARG A 283 -16.14 22.87 -2.45
CA ARG A 283 -14.93 23.65 -2.71
C ARG A 283 -14.30 24.03 -1.39
N ILE A 284 -12.97 23.99 -1.32
CA ILE A 284 -12.24 24.48 -0.17
C ILE A 284 -11.88 25.95 -0.38
N GLU A 285 -12.11 26.78 0.64
CA GLU A 285 -11.85 28.21 0.67
C GLU A 285 -10.94 28.56 1.85
N GLY A 286 -10.22 29.68 1.76
CA GLY A 286 -9.31 30.11 2.84
C GLY A 286 -8.04 29.26 2.96
N VAL A 287 -7.69 28.51 1.91
CA VAL A 287 -6.48 27.68 1.85
C VAL A 287 -5.33 28.49 1.26
N ALA A 288 -4.16 28.44 1.90
CA ALA A 288 -2.95 29.05 1.35
C ALA A 288 -2.53 28.33 0.05
N GLU A 289 -1.99 29.06 -0.93
CA GLU A 289 -1.64 28.49 -2.24
C GLU A 289 -0.62 27.34 -2.15
N ASP A 290 0.22 27.33 -1.12
CA ASP A 290 1.24 26.34 -0.83
C ASP A 290 0.74 25.23 0.10
N SER A 291 -0.57 25.10 0.32
CA SER A 291 -1.10 24.06 1.22
C SER A 291 -2.13 23.17 0.51
N THR A 292 -2.02 21.87 0.80
CA THR A 292 -2.96 20.86 0.29
C THR A 292 -3.39 19.91 1.39
N PHE A 293 -4.60 19.40 1.25
CA PHE A 293 -5.26 18.52 2.19
C PHE A 293 -5.58 17.20 1.49
N VAL A 294 -5.26 16.09 2.15
CA VAL A 294 -5.68 14.75 1.71
C VAL A 294 -6.70 14.25 2.72
N ILE A 295 -7.90 13.92 2.26
CA ILE A 295 -8.98 13.43 3.11
C ILE A 295 -8.72 11.95 3.40
N GLN A 296 -8.44 11.61 4.66
CA GLN A 296 -8.24 10.22 5.08
C GLN A 296 -9.55 9.59 5.57
N GLY A 297 -10.47 10.39 6.11
CA GLY A 297 -11.79 9.88 6.49
C GLY A 297 -12.83 10.96 6.70
N VAL A 298 -14.09 10.52 6.74
CA VAL A 298 -15.28 11.38 6.87
C VAL A 298 -16.20 10.83 7.96
N ARG A 299 -16.61 11.71 8.87
CA ARG A 299 -17.72 11.46 9.79
C ARG A 299 -18.90 12.33 9.38
N VAL A 300 -20.08 11.73 9.33
CA VAL A 300 -21.32 12.36 8.88
C VAL A 300 -22.32 12.37 10.01
N THR A 301 -22.82 13.54 10.35
CA THR A 301 -23.96 13.72 11.25
C THR A 301 -25.11 14.30 10.43
N VAL A 302 -26.25 13.61 10.44
CA VAL A 302 -27.47 14.02 9.73
C VAL A 302 -28.58 14.25 10.74
N THR A 303 -29.17 15.44 10.70
CA THR A 303 -30.27 15.85 11.58
C THR A 303 -31.41 16.41 10.74
N GLY A 304 -32.60 15.81 10.83
CA GLY A 304 -33.79 16.25 10.11
C GLY A 304 -34.69 15.09 9.73
N GLY A 305 -35.93 15.38 9.32
CA GLY A 305 -36.88 14.34 8.93
C GLY A 305 -37.17 13.28 10.01
N GLY A 306 -37.05 13.65 11.30
CA GLY A 306 -37.23 12.72 12.43
C GLY A 306 -36.05 11.77 12.68
N VAL A 307 -34.92 11.95 11.99
CA VAL A 307 -33.70 11.15 12.14
C VAL A 307 -32.58 12.02 12.71
N ASN A 308 -31.86 11.49 13.70
CA ASN A 308 -30.57 11.99 14.15
C ASN A 308 -29.58 10.83 14.07
N TYR A 309 -28.70 10.86 13.07
CA TYR A 309 -27.74 9.80 12.79
C TYR A 309 -26.33 10.39 12.77
N THR A 310 -25.39 9.74 13.46
CA THR A 310 -23.96 10.05 13.37
C THR A 310 -23.20 8.80 13.00
N SER A 311 -22.46 8.85 11.89
CA SER A 311 -21.62 7.75 11.42
C SER A 311 -20.33 7.65 12.26
N PRO A 312 -19.69 6.47 12.33
CA PRO A 312 -18.27 6.42 12.65
C PRO A 312 -17.46 7.15 11.56
N PHE A 313 -16.17 7.40 11.81
CA PHE A 313 -15.27 7.85 10.74
C PHE A 313 -15.15 6.74 9.69
N LEU A 314 -15.57 7.08 8.47
CA LEU A 314 -15.48 6.22 7.30
C LEU A 314 -14.19 6.55 6.53
N SER A 315 -13.53 5.53 5.98
CA SER A 315 -12.35 5.71 5.13
C SER A 315 -12.75 6.39 3.82
N SER A 316 -12.05 7.47 3.45
CA SER A 316 -12.17 8.08 2.13
C SER A 316 -11.16 7.42 1.21
N GLN A 317 -11.62 6.52 0.32
CA GLN A 317 -10.71 5.87 -0.61
C GLN A 317 -10.37 6.81 -1.77
N GLY A 318 -9.09 7.11 -1.94
CA GLY A 318 -8.59 7.77 -3.16
C GLY A 318 -8.96 9.25 -3.29
N SER A 319 -9.05 9.98 -2.18
CA SER A 319 -9.25 11.43 -2.26
C SER A 319 -8.04 12.08 -2.95
N ASN A 320 -8.32 12.80 -4.05
CA ASN A 320 -7.30 13.63 -4.67
C ASN A 320 -6.92 14.76 -3.71
N PRO A 321 -5.65 15.17 -3.63
CA PRO A 321 -5.26 16.32 -2.83
C PRO A 321 -6.09 17.56 -3.20
N ILE A 322 -6.63 18.23 -2.18
CA ILE A 322 -7.44 19.45 -2.33
C ILE A 322 -6.61 20.64 -1.84
N GLY A 323 -6.46 21.66 -2.67
CA GLY A 323 -5.76 22.91 -2.34
C GLY A 323 -6.48 24.13 -2.93
N ALA A 324 -5.88 25.31 -2.82
CA ALA A 324 -6.48 26.58 -3.22
C ALA A 324 -6.92 26.65 -4.70
N LYS A 325 -6.23 25.91 -5.58
CA LYS A 325 -6.47 25.87 -7.05
C LYS A 325 -7.10 24.56 -7.51
N THR A 326 -7.61 23.75 -6.58
CA THR A 326 -8.35 22.54 -6.92
C THR A 326 -9.76 22.95 -7.36
N PRO A 327 -10.24 22.49 -8.53
CA PRO A 327 -11.62 22.75 -8.95
C PRO A 327 -12.61 22.16 -7.95
N ALA A 328 -13.91 22.46 -8.14
CA ALA A 328 -14.96 21.82 -7.36
C ALA A 328 -14.80 20.28 -7.40
N THR A 329 -14.75 19.65 -6.23
CA THR A 329 -14.59 18.20 -6.08
C THR A 329 -15.85 17.60 -5.46
N LEU A 330 -16.20 16.40 -5.91
CA LEU A 330 -17.25 15.60 -5.28
C LEU A 330 -16.68 14.93 -4.04
N LEU A 331 -17.21 15.31 -2.88
CA LEU A 331 -16.94 14.65 -1.62
C LEU A 331 -17.86 13.43 -1.51
N GLU A 332 -17.26 12.25 -1.57
CA GLU A 332 -17.97 10.98 -1.47
C GLU A 332 -18.02 10.50 -0.01
N PHE A 333 -19.22 10.12 0.45
CA PHE A 333 -19.42 9.38 1.69
C PHE A 333 -20.57 8.39 1.55
N SER A 334 -20.75 7.51 2.52
CA SER A 334 -21.80 6.49 2.49
C SER A 334 -22.74 6.60 3.68
N LEU A 335 -24.04 6.43 3.44
CA LEU A 335 -25.08 6.31 4.47
C LEU A 335 -25.72 4.92 4.46
N PRO A 336 -26.14 4.38 5.61
CA PRO A 336 -26.99 3.19 5.66
C PRO A 336 -28.25 3.38 4.79
N GLN A 337 -28.58 2.37 3.99
CA GLN A 337 -29.68 2.44 3.03
C GLN A 337 -31.04 2.68 3.71
N ASP A 338 -31.23 2.11 4.90
CA ASP A 338 -32.43 2.30 5.72
C ASP A 338 -32.56 3.75 6.22
N ILE A 339 -31.45 4.37 6.62
CA ILE A 339 -31.40 5.79 6.98
C ILE A 339 -31.67 6.64 5.75
N PHE A 340 -30.95 6.41 4.64
CA PHE A 340 -31.13 7.15 3.39
C PHE A 340 -32.58 7.10 2.90
N ASN A 341 -33.20 5.91 2.86
CA ASN A 341 -34.57 5.76 2.37
C ASN A 341 -35.60 6.55 3.20
N ARG A 342 -35.37 6.77 4.50
CA ARG A 342 -36.25 7.56 5.37
C ARG A 342 -36.16 9.06 5.10
N ILE A 343 -35.00 9.55 4.69
CA ILE A 343 -34.71 11.00 4.59
C ILE A 343 -34.46 11.47 3.17
N ARG A 344 -34.42 10.59 2.17
CA ARG A 344 -34.00 10.91 0.79
C ARG A 344 -34.73 12.11 0.17
N THR A 345 -36.03 12.26 0.43
CA THR A 345 -36.89 13.34 -0.10
C THR A 345 -37.12 14.48 0.90
N THR A 346 -36.62 14.36 2.13
CA THR A 346 -36.87 15.34 3.18
C THR A 346 -35.65 16.25 3.30
N PRO A 347 -35.82 17.59 3.37
CA PRO A 347 -34.71 18.48 3.66
C PRO A 347 -34.09 18.15 5.03
N VAL A 348 -32.79 17.85 5.04
CA VAL A 348 -32.02 17.54 6.25
C VAL A 348 -30.81 18.44 6.38
N ASP A 349 -30.38 18.66 7.62
CA ASP A 349 -29.11 19.31 7.92
C ASP A 349 -28.01 18.25 8.02
N ILE A 350 -26.88 18.51 7.39
CA ILE A 350 -25.73 17.61 7.30
C ILE A 350 -24.52 18.35 7.87
N HIS A 351 -23.89 17.75 8.87
CA HIS A 351 -22.62 18.16 9.42
C HIS A 351 -21.57 17.10 9.07
N LEU A 352 -20.54 17.50 8.33
CA LEU A 352 -19.42 16.63 7.96
C LEU A 352 -18.17 17.05 8.72
N GLU A 353 -17.45 16.07 9.23
CA GLU A 353 -16.10 16.24 9.73
C GLU A 353 -15.13 15.41 8.90
N LEU A 354 -14.17 16.07 8.29
CA LEU A 354 -13.16 15.45 7.45
C LEU A 354 -11.85 15.36 8.22
N ALA A 355 -11.39 14.15 8.50
CA ALA A 355 -10.04 13.92 9.01
C ALA A 355 -9.06 14.06 7.84
N THR A 356 -8.22 15.09 7.89
CA THR A 356 -7.31 15.47 6.81
C THR A 356 -5.84 15.42 7.24
N GLU A 357 -5.01 14.87 6.37
CA GLU A 357 -3.57 15.07 6.40
C GLU A 357 -3.24 16.35 5.63
N ARG A 358 -2.28 17.12 6.15
CA ARG A 358 -1.93 18.42 5.61
C ARG A 358 -0.52 18.35 5.05
N PHE A 359 -0.33 18.98 3.90
CA PHE A 359 0.97 19.06 3.27
C PHE A 359 1.24 20.51 2.89
N GLN A 360 2.44 20.99 3.23
CA GLN A 360 2.97 22.22 2.69
C GLN A 360 3.75 21.89 1.42
N MET A 361 3.29 22.42 0.31
CA MET A 361 3.90 22.29 -1.00
C MET A 361 5.15 23.15 -1.05
N GLN A 362 6.29 22.53 -1.32
CA GLN A 362 7.55 23.25 -1.52
C GLN A 362 7.52 24.07 -2.81
N LYS A 363 8.57 24.88 -3.02
CA LYS A 363 8.71 25.63 -4.28
C LYS A 363 8.75 24.65 -5.45
N PRO A 364 7.95 24.89 -6.51
CA PRO A 364 7.99 24.05 -7.69
C PRO A 364 9.39 24.05 -8.27
N ALA A 365 9.92 22.87 -8.52
CA ALA A 365 11.15 22.70 -9.27
C ALA A 365 10.80 22.18 -10.66
N THR A 366 11.54 22.64 -11.67
CA THR A 366 11.24 22.36 -13.08
C THR A 366 12.31 21.49 -13.69
N TRP A 367 11.89 20.44 -14.37
CA TRP A 367 12.73 19.54 -15.15
C TRP A 367 12.25 19.52 -16.60
N LYS A 368 13.11 19.16 -17.53
CA LYS A 368 12.68 18.95 -18.93
C LYS A 368 12.52 17.45 -19.15
N ALA A 369 11.35 17.03 -19.63
CA ALA A 369 11.15 15.66 -20.07
C ALA A 369 12.08 15.40 -21.26
N THR A 370 13.04 14.49 -21.17
CA THR A 370 13.93 14.14 -22.28
C THR A 370 13.67 12.72 -22.76
N LEU A 371 13.98 12.43 -24.02
CA LEU A 371 13.96 11.05 -24.54
C LEU A 371 14.96 10.15 -23.78
N LEU A 372 16.08 10.72 -23.33
CA LEU A 372 17.02 10.06 -22.43
C LEU A 372 16.47 10.02 -20.99
N PRO A 373 16.85 9.02 -20.18
CA PRO A 373 16.47 8.96 -18.77
C PRO A 373 16.85 10.26 -18.04
N PHE A 374 15.92 10.81 -17.28
CA PHE A 374 16.13 12.05 -16.52
C PHE A 374 15.78 11.84 -15.05
N SER A 375 16.56 12.47 -14.17
CA SER A 375 16.36 12.42 -12.72
C SER A 375 15.19 13.30 -12.30
N VAL A 376 14.41 12.80 -11.35
CA VAL A 376 13.28 13.50 -10.73
C VAL A 376 13.45 13.50 -9.20
N PRO A 377 12.67 14.32 -8.45
CA PRO A 377 12.73 14.34 -6.99
C PRO A 377 12.51 12.97 -6.33
N GLY A 378 12.89 12.84 -5.06
CA GLY A 378 12.86 11.55 -4.36
C GLY A 378 13.85 10.50 -4.91
N ASN A 379 14.97 10.92 -5.52
CA ASN A 379 15.96 10.02 -6.14
C ASN A 379 15.33 9.12 -7.23
N GLY A 380 14.32 9.61 -7.93
CA GLY A 380 13.67 8.88 -9.01
C GLY A 380 14.33 9.10 -10.38
N ILE A 381 14.07 8.19 -11.31
CA ILE A 381 14.47 8.33 -12.72
C ILE A 381 13.27 8.02 -13.61
N CYS A 382 12.93 8.94 -14.52
CA CYS A 382 11.89 8.72 -15.50
C CYS A 382 12.48 8.53 -16.89
N SER A 383 11.86 7.66 -17.68
CA SER A 383 12.26 7.41 -19.06
C SER A 383 11.04 7.08 -19.93
N PHE A 384 11.07 7.54 -21.18
CA PHE A 384 10.09 7.12 -22.18
C PHE A 384 10.34 5.67 -22.61
N SER A 385 9.26 4.96 -22.97
CA SER A 385 9.40 3.66 -23.62
C SER A 385 10.12 3.83 -24.95
N LYS A 386 11.06 2.92 -25.25
CA LYS A 386 11.77 2.93 -26.53
C LYS A 386 10.87 2.51 -27.69
N ASP A 387 9.90 1.64 -27.41
CA ASP A 387 9.07 1.01 -28.42
C ASP A 387 7.81 1.82 -28.73
N ASP A 388 7.39 2.70 -27.80
CA ASP A 388 6.18 3.49 -27.93
C ASP A 388 6.30 4.86 -27.27
N ALA A 389 6.61 5.88 -28.07
CA ALA A 389 6.69 7.27 -27.61
C ALA A 389 5.33 7.86 -27.22
N SER A 390 4.21 7.21 -27.55
CA SER A 390 2.88 7.63 -27.11
C SER A 390 2.53 7.13 -25.69
N SER A 391 3.27 6.14 -25.18
CA SER A 391 3.10 5.68 -23.81
C SER A 391 3.61 6.71 -22.80
N PRO A 392 2.93 6.88 -21.65
CA PRO A 392 3.40 7.80 -20.61
C PRO A 392 4.78 7.34 -20.11
N PRO A 393 5.72 8.28 -19.84
CA PRO A 393 7.02 7.89 -19.34
C PRO A 393 6.87 7.17 -18.01
N THR A 394 7.69 6.15 -17.81
CA THR A 394 7.69 5.37 -16.58
C THR A 394 8.78 5.90 -15.66
N CYS A 395 8.39 6.26 -14.44
CA CYS A 395 9.28 6.70 -13.38
C CYS A 395 9.62 5.56 -12.45
N ARG A 396 10.88 5.45 -12.06
CA ARG A 396 11.42 4.42 -11.16
C ARG A 396 11.86 5.08 -9.86
N PHE A 397 11.43 4.51 -8.74
CA PHE A 397 11.77 4.99 -7.40
C PHE A 397 12.30 3.85 -6.53
N PRO A 398 13.20 4.15 -5.57
CA PRO A 398 13.66 3.16 -4.60
C PRO A 398 12.57 2.89 -3.55
N LEU A 399 11.97 1.71 -3.56
CA LEU A 399 10.98 1.15 -2.60
C LEU A 399 9.65 1.89 -2.46
N ALA A 400 9.60 3.20 -2.61
CA ALA A 400 8.39 4.00 -2.66
C ALA A 400 8.70 5.36 -3.33
N PRO A 401 7.76 5.92 -4.10
CA PRO A 401 7.82 7.33 -4.48
C PRO A 401 7.65 8.23 -3.24
N PRO A 402 8.05 9.51 -3.31
CA PRO A 402 7.75 10.50 -2.28
C PRO A 402 6.24 10.58 -1.98
N GLU A 403 5.87 10.69 -0.71
CA GLU A 403 4.49 10.51 -0.20
C GLU A 403 3.45 11.39 -0.89
N VAL A 404 3.79 12.65 -1.16
CA VAL A 404 2.97 13.56 -1.95
C VAL A 404 3.86 14.33 -2.91
N SER A 405 3.69 14.06 -4.21
CA SER A 405 4.37 14.78 -5.27
C SER A 405 3.37 15.10 -6.36
N LEU A 406 2.99 16.38 -6.43
CA LEU A 406 2.16 16.90 -7.51
C LEU A 406 3.06 17.19 -8.70
N VAL A 407 2.76 16.55 -9.83
CA VAL A 407 3.41 16.81 -11.10
C VAL A 407 2.46 17.56 -12.00
N THR A 408 2.93 18.65 -12.58
CA THR A 408 2.18 19.45 -13.55
C THR A 408 3.00 19.61 -14.82
N ALA A 409 2.34 19.50 -15.97
CA ALA A 409 2.97 19.60 -17.27
C ALA A 409 1.93 19.85 -18.35
N ASP A 410 2.33 20.48 -19.44
CA ASP A 410 1.47 20.61 -20.62
C ASP A 410 1.51 19.32 -21.45
N VAL A 411 0.33 18.75 -21.71
CA VAL A 411 0.15 17.50 -22.47
C VAL A 411 -0.48 17.75 -23.82
N ALA A 412 -0.16 16.88 -24.77
CA ALA A 412 -0.64 16.92 -26.14
C ALA A 412 -1.76 15.89 -26.36
N PRO A 413 -2.79 16.19 -27.17
CA PRO A 413 -3.75 15.18 -27.59
C PRO A 413 -3.10 14.24 -28.62
N ARG A 414 -3.14 12.93 -28.35
CA ARG A 414 -2.74 11.81 -29.23
C ARG A 414 -1.25 11.70 -29.61
N MET A 415 -0.60 12.73 -30.15
CA MET A 415 0.74 12.63 -30.75
C MET A 415 1.60 13.88 -30.53
N CYS A 416 2.92 13.70 -30.58
CA CYS A 416 3.91 14.77 -30.47
C CYS A 416 4.60 15.03 -31.82
N PRO A 417 4.87 16.30 -32.21
CA PRO A 417 4.50 17.54 -31.52
C PRO A 417 3.03 17.91 -31.77
N ALA A 418 2.32 18.41 -30.76
CA ALA A 418 0.97 18.95 -30.93
C ALA A 418 0.97 20.47 -31.04
N THR A 419 0.00 20.98 -31.81
CA THR A 419 -0.27 22.42 -31.95
C THR A 419 -0.97 23.01 -30.73
N GLN A 420 -1.64 22.18 -29.93
CA GLN A 420 -2.37 22.59 -28.73
C GLN A 420 -1.89 21.78 -27.53
N ALA A 421 -1.65 22.49 -26.42
CA ALA A 421 -1.20 21.91 -25.18
C ALA A 421 -2.25 22.14 -24.08
N PHE A 422 -2.46 21.14 -23.23
CA PHE A 422 -3.45 21.17 -22.15
C PHE A 422 -2.75 21.00 -20.81
N PRO A 423 -3.14 21.73 -19.75
CA PRO A 423 -2.53 21.57 -18.44
C PRO A 423 -2.92 20.21 -17.84
N GLY A 424 -1.94 19.32 -17.72
CA GLY A 424 -2.04 18.01 -17.09
C GLY A 424 -1.55 18.02 -15.64
N ARG A 425 -2.14 17.17 -14.80
CA ARG A 425 -1.76 16.96 -13.40
C ARG A 425 -1.66 15.47 -13.09
N ALA A 426 -0.62 15.07 -12.37
CA ALA A 426 -0.47 13.72 -11.85
C ALA A 426 -0.08 13.77 -10.38
N ASN A 427 -0.47 12.75 -9.62
CA ASN A 427 0.04 12.54 -8.27
C ASN A 427 0.86 11.25 -8.28
N LEU A 428 2.14 11.35 -7.93
CA LEU A 428 3.04 10.20 -7.84
C LEU A 428 3.01 9.53 -6.46
N GLY A 429 2.28 10.11 -5.50
CA GLY A 429 2.19 9.58 -4.14
C GLY A 429 1.67 8.15 -4.11
N ALA A 430 2.51 7.22 -3.64
CA ALA A 430 2.10 5.88 -3.27
C ALA A 430 2.32 5.70 -1.77
N ARG A 431 1.41 4.98 -1.11
CA ARG A 431 1.61 4.59 0.29
C ARG A 431 2.81 3.65 0.37
N GLY A 432 3.89 4.12 1.00
CA GLY A 432 5.05 3.29 1.32
C GLY A 432 4.72 2.21 2.35
N GLY A 433 5.58 1.19 2.45
CA GLY A 433 5.60 0.27 3.59
C GLY A 433 5.08 -1.15 3.35
N VAL A 434 5.00 -1.61 2.10
CA VAL A 434 4.81 -3.03 1.80
C VAL A 434 6.17 -3.72 1.66
N LEU A 435 6.27 -4.95 2.15
CA LEU A 435 7.43 -5.80 1.91
C LEU A 435 7.50 -6.12 0.41
N ASP A 436 8.59 -5.72 -0.25
CA ASP A 436 8.86 -6.11 -1.64
C ASP A 436 10.26 -6.70 -1.78
N PHE A 437 10.37 -7.70 -2.65
CA PHE A 437 11.63 -8.33 -3.03
C PHE A 437 12.35 -7.48 -4.07
N ASP A 438 11.59 -6.79 -4.92
CA ASP A 438 12.13 -5.81 -5.86
C ASP A 438 12.17 -4.44 -5.16
N PRO A 439 13.35 -3.83 -4.96
CA PRO A 439 13.45 -2.52 -4.34
C PRO A 439 13.13 -1.39 -5.30
N VAL A 440 12.72 -1.64 -6.55
CA VAL A 440 12.38 -0.60 -7.51
C VAL A 440 10.89 -0.64 -7.82
N ILE A 441 10.24 0.48 -7.58
CA ILE A 441 8.85 0.67 -7.95
C ILE A 441 8.79 1.48 -9.24
N THR A 442 8.06 0.96 -10.22
CA THR A 442 7.73 1.67 -11.46
C THR A 442 6.35 2.32 -11.36
N VAL A 443 6.28 3.62 -11.57
CA VAL A 443 5.04 4.39 -11.61
C VAL A 443 4.91 5.05 -12.99
N PRO A 444 3.87 4.74 -13.77
CA PRO A 444 3.62 5.46 -15.02
C PRO A 444 3.22 6.92 -14.70
N LEU A 445 3.87 7.88 -15.35
CA LEU A 445 3.55 9.30 -15.20
C LEU A 445 2.38 9.66 -16.12
N SER A 446 1.18 9.25 -15.72
CA SER A 446 -0.06 9.56 -16.42
C SER A 446 -0.65 10.87 -15.90
N LEU A 447 -0.53 11.92 -16.69
CA LEU A 447 -1.10 13.24 -16.39
C LEU A 447 -2.58 13.26 -16.79
N ARG A 448 -3.46 13.53 -15.84
CA ARG A 448 -4.88 13.76 -16.08
C ARG A 448 -5.13 15.22 -16.38
N THR A 449 -5.92 15.49 -17.41
CA THR A 449 -6.43 16.83 -17.70
C THR A 449 -7.80 16.99 -17.05
N GLY A 450 -8.27 18.23 -16.93
CA GLY A 450 -9.66 18.51 -16.53
C GLY A 450 -10.67 18.32 -17.66
N ASP A 451 -10.27 17.69 -18.76
CA ASP A 451 -11.14 17.44 -19.91
C ASP A 451 -12.14 16.33 -19.58
N PRO A 452 -13.45 16.58 -19.69
CA PRO A 452 -14.46 15.56 -19.44
C PRO A 452 -14.52 14.45 -20.50
N ASP A 453 -13.89 14.61 -21.67
CA ASP A 453 -13.92 13.60 -22.73
C ASP A 453 -12.90 12.48 -22.50
N PRO A 454 -13.34 11.25 -22.16
CA PRO A 454 -12.45 10.12 -21.91
C PRO A 454 -11.78 9.58 -23.19
N SER A 455 -12.23 10.00 -24.39
CA SER A 455 -11.66 9.55 -25.66
C SER A 455 -10.34 10.25 -26.01
N HIS A 456 -10.04 11.36 -25.34
CA HIS A 456 -8.77 12.07 -25.50
C HIS A 456 -7.66 11.39 -24.68
N ASN A 457 -6.85 10.59 -25.37
CA ASN A 457 -5.58 10.11 -24.83
C ASN A 457 -4.55 11.24 -24.87
N TYR A 458 -4.19 11.73 -23.69
CA TYR A 458 -3.18 12.77 -23.51
C TYR A 458 -1.79 12.15 -23.36
N VAL A 459 -0.84 12.65 -24.15
CA VAL A 459 0.55 12.19 -24.16
C VAL A 459 1.48 13.31 -23.71
N LEU A 460 2.50 12.97 -22.93
CA LEU A 460 3.53 13.90 -22.49
C LEU A 460 4.64 13.94 -23.55
N CYS A 461 4.89 15.11 -24.14
CA CYS A 461 5.90 15.22 -25.20
C CYS A 461 7.32 15.38 -24.65
N PRO A 462 8.34 14.80 -25.32
CA PRO A 462 9.72 15.14 -25.06
C PRO A 462 9.97 16.64 -25.29
N GLY A 463 10.72 17.26 -24.40
CA GLY A 463 11.00 18.69 -24.35
C GLY A 463 10.07 19.48 -23.42
N THR A 464 8.92 18.93 -23.05
CA THR A 464 7.95 19.60 -22.16
C THR A 464 8.54 19.83 -20.77
N PRO A 465 8.41 21.04 -20.20
CA PRO A 465 8.78 21.30 -18.81
C PRO A 465 7.80 20.58 -17.86
N LEU A 466 8.36 19.79 -16.95
CA LEU A 466 7.69 19.14 -15.84
C LEU A 466 7.94 19.94 -14.56
N SER A 467 6.88 20.32 -13.87
CA SER A 467 6.99 20.96 -12.57
C SER A 467 6.59 19.96 -11.48
N PHE A 468 7.55 19.62 -10.62
CA PHE A 468 7.32 18.77 -9.45
C PHE A 468 7.24 19.63 -8.20
N VAL A 469 6.26 19.30 -7.36
CA VAL A 469 6.02 19.97 -6.09
C VAL A 469 5.94 18.90 -5.01
N GLU A 470 6.98 18.79 -4.19
CA GLU A 470 7.01 17.87 -3.05
C GLU A 470 6.24 18.49 -1.87
N GLY A 471 5.41 17.67 -1.22
CA GLY A 471 4.69 18.05 -0.02
C GLY A 471 5.46 17.66 1.24
N THR A 472 5.70 18.60 2.15
CA THR A 472 6.14 18.29 3.52
C THR A 472 4.94 18.13 4.43
N HIS A 473 4.90 17.03 5.18
CA HIS A 473 3.81 16.74 6.10
C HIS A 473 3.69 17.81 7.21
N LEU A 474 2.49 18.35 7.38
CA LEU A 474 2.10 19.27 8.44
C LEU A 474 1.23 18.52 9.47
N PRO A 475 1.03 19.06 10.68
CA PRO A 475 0.11 18.46 11.65
C PRO A 475 -1.29 18.27 11.05
N ASN A 476 -1.83 17.07 11.26
CA ASN A 476 -3.17 16.65 10.86
C ASN A 476 -4.25 17.60 11.37
N ALA A 477 -5.41 17.61 10.71
CA ALA A 477 -6.51 18.49 11.07
C ALA A 477 -7.89 17.91 10.77
N ILE A 478 -8.90 18.35 11.52
CA ILE A 478 -10.32 18.19 11.14
C ILE A 478 -10.80 19.45 10.43
N LEU A 479 -11.38 19.27 9.24
CA LEU A 479 -12.17 20.28 8.55
C LEU A 479 -13.65 19.99 8.72
N THR A 480 -14.46 21.03 8.88
CA THR A 480 -15.91 20.89 9.03
C THR A 480 -16.65 21.48 7.85
N LEU A 481 -17.75 20.84 7.46
CA LEU A 481 -18.70 21.36 6.47
C LEU A 481 -20.11 21.23 7.03
N ASP A 482 -20.80 22.36 7.11
CA ASP A 482 -22.21 22.42 7.48
C ASP A 482 -23.05 22.71 6.23
N GLN A 483 -24.03 21.86 5.96
CA GLN A 483 -25.03 22.10 4.93
C GLN A 483 -26.43 22.02 5.54
N LYS A 484 -27.27 23.02 5.25
CA LYS A 484 -28.63 23.08 5.77
C LYS A 484 -29.63 22.76 4.67
N GLN A 485 -30.73 22.11 5.04
CA GLN A 485 -31.88 21.84 4.16
C GLN A 485 -31.53 21.12 2.83
N VAL A 486 -30.61 20.16 2.88
CA VAL A 486 -30.19 19.39 1.71
C VAL A 486 -31.17 18.25 1.43
N VAL A 487 -31.54 18.06 0.17
CA VAL A 487 -32.31 16.88 -0.29
C VAL A 487 -31.34 15.85 -0.86
N LEU A 488 -31.17 14.74 -0.14
CA LEU A 488 -30.10 13.76 -0.43
C LEU A 488 -30.29 12.95 -1.72
N ASP A 489 -31.54 12.76 -2.18
CA ASP A 489 -31.81 11.93 -3.38
C ASP A 489 -31.14 12.48 -4.65
N ALA A 490 -30.95 13.80 -4.72
CA ALA A 490 -30.30 14.50 -5.82
C ALA A 490 -28.79 14.24 -5.89
N PHE A 491 -28.16 13.78 -4.79
CA PHE A 491 -26.72 13.57 -4.69
C PHE A 491 -26.32 12.10 -4.54
N ALA A 492 -27.31 11.19 -4.55
CA ALA A 492 -27.05 9.77 -4.46
C ALA A 492 -26.38 9.24 -5.74
N ILE A 493 -25.35 8.41 -5.56
CA ILE A 493 -24.64 7.77 -6.67
C ILE A 493 -25.59 6.77 -7.34
N ARG A 494 -25.74 6.89 -8.66
CA ARG A 494 -26.57 6.02 -9.48
C ARG A 494 -25.74 5.35 -10.56
N LEU A 495 -25.99 4.08 -10.79
CA LEU A 495 -25.45 3.36 -11.93
C LEU A 495 -26.23 3.79 -13.16
N THR A 496 -25.55 4.41 -14.11
CA THR A 496 -26.10 4.60 -15.45
C THR A 496 -26.36 3.22 -16.05
N PRO A 497 -27.57 2.93 -16.56
CA PRO A 497 -27.79 1.70 -17.30
C PRO A 497 -26.77 1.64 -18.43
N PRO A 498 -26.23 0.45 -18.75
CA PRO A 498 -25.35 0.32 -19.91
C PRO A 498 -26.11 0.89 -21.10
N THR A 499 -25.62 2.00 -21.67
CA THR A 499 -26.10 2.48 -22.96
C THR A 499 -25.95 1.31 -23.90
N GLU A 500 -27.07 0.73 -24.37
CA GLU A 500 -27.06 -0.23 -25.45
C GLU A 500 -26.18 0.39 -26.55
N GLY A 501 -24.99 -0.17 -26.74
CA GLY A 501 -24.10 0.30 -27.79
C GLY A 501 -24.86 0.26 -29.11
N PRO A 502 -24.55 1.13 -30.08
CA PRO A 502 -25.15 1.06 -31.40
C PRO A 502 -25.05 -0.39 -31.87
N ALA A 503 -26.19 -1.00 -32.21
CA ALA A 503 -26.26 -2.37 -32.68
C ALA A 503 -25.16 -2.57 -33.73
N PRO A 504 -24.36 -3.65 -33.64
CA PRO A 504 -23.25 -3.86 -34.57
C PRO A 504 -23.80 -3.73 -35.99
N THR A 505 -23.31 -2.74 -36.72
CA THR A 505 -23.70 -2.53 -38.11
C THR A 505 -23.40 -3.82 -38.85
N PRO A 506 -24.36 -4.43 -39.58
CA PRO A 506 -24.11 -5.68 -40.27
C PRO A 506 -22.90 -5.51 -41.19
N GLN A 507 -21.84 -6.27 -40.93
CA GLN A 507 -20.68 -6.32 -41.81
C GLN A 507 -21.17 -6.83 -43.16
N VAL A 508 -21.19 -5.94 -44.15
CA VAL A 508 -21.43 -6.29 -45.55
C VAL A 508 -20.30 -7.22 -45.97
N GLN A 509 -20.60 -8.52 -46.12
CA GLN A 509 -19.69 -9.47 -46.75
C GLN A 509 -19.44 -9.00 -48.19
N PRO A 510 -18.17 -8.84 -48.61
CA PRO A 510 -17.88 -8.59 -50.01
C PRO A 510 -18.28 -9.84 -50.82
N THR A 511 -19.26 -9.67 -51.71
CA THR A 511 -19.56 -10.63 -52.77
C THR A 511 -18.36 -10.71 -53.70
N SER A 512 -17.79 -11.90 -53.83
CA SER A 512 -16.82 -12.24 -54.87
C SER A 512 -17.54 -12.27 -56.23
N GLU A 513 -17.19 -11.33 -57.11
CA GLU A 513 -17.31 -11.50 -58.57
C GLU A 513 -15.98 -11.98 -59.16
#